data_AF-A0A2G4GG68-F1
#
_entry.id   AF-A0A2G4GG68-F1
#
_cell.length_a   1.000
_cell.length_b   1.000
_cell.length_c   1.000
_cell.angle_alpha   90.00
_cell.angle_beta   90.00
_cell.angle_gamma   90.00
#
_symmetry.space_group_name_H-M   'P 1'
#
loop_
_entity.id
_entity.type
_entity.pdbx_description
1 polymer ?
#
loop_
_entity_poly.entity_id
_entity_poly.type
_entity_poly.pdbx_seq_one_letter_code
_entity_poly.pdbx_strand_id
1 'polypeptide(L)'
;MAMSLVEPAAPVVEEELPAGLVEAGVYPSERAASEHGLVVLAMGRPYWTVATGSGQRLLIEAEVAVPAKEQLLKFDRENLNWPPPAFVEQITYPTDVITPLLWAAVVLGIFHLQGARPGWSAAGALDAVGIFGRGEWWRLGTALWLHGDGAHVVSNALSGVLLFTAVVKTFGRAAGWGLIALAAVFANLLVAALAFPVAYRSLGASTAIFAGVGLLTGRSLRVLSRAEHPHRNRAILVALASGVSVLALYGAGGGAARVDLGAHVAGFVVGVGVGFAAARSCG
;
A
#
# COMPACT_ATOMS: atom_id res chain seq x y z
N MET A 1 -17.09 -18.45 37.15
CA MET A 1 -16.10 -18.40 36.05
C MET A 1 -15.97 -19.81 35.52
N ALA A 2 -16.74 -20.13 34.49
CA ALA A 2 -16.78 -21.46 33.90
C ALA A 2 -15.65 -21.56 32.86
N MET A 3 -14.64 -22.38 33.13
CA MET A 3 -13.69 -22.85 32.12
C MET A 3 -14.15 -24.26 31.75
N SER A 4 -14.85 -24.35 30.63
CA SER A 4 -15.27 -25.62 30.04
C SER A 4 -14.04 -26.38 29.58
N LEU A 5 -13.99 -27.63 30.00
CA LEU A 5 -13.03 -28.66 29.62
C LEU A 5 -13.05 -28.86 28.10
N VAL A 6 -11.88 -28.81 27.48
CA VAL A 6 -11.66 -29.54 26.22
C VAL A 6 -10.78 -30.71 26.61
N GLU A 7 -11.42 -31.86 26.84
CA GLU A 7 -10.71 -33.13 26.95
C GLU A 7 -10.01 -33.43 25.62
N PRO A 8 -8.77 -33.94 25.63
CA PRO A 8 -8.17 -34.48 24.42
C PRO A 8 -9.01 -35.67 23.94
N ALA A 9 -9.39 -35.65 22.66
CA ALA A 9 -10.12 -36.76 22.04
C ALA A 9 -9.34 -38.06 22.24
N ALA A 10 -9.98 -39.05 22.87
CA ALA A 10 -9.39 -40.36 23.10
C ALA A 10 -9.05 -41.03 21.76
N PRO A 11 -7.96 -41.82 21.68
CA PRO A 11 -7.63 -42.56 20.46
C PRO A 11 -8.78 -43.54 20.17
N VAL A 12 -9.42 -43.37 19.00
CA VAL A 12 -10.47 -44.27 18.53
C VAL A 12 -9.85 -45.67 18.37
N VAL A 13 -10.28 -46.59 19.23
CA VAL A 13 -9.90 -47.99 19.22
C VAL A 13 -10.51 -48.63 17.96
N GLU A 14 -9.75 -49.46 17.27
CA GLU A 14 -10.09 -50.10 15.98
C GLU A 14 -11.40 -50.93 16.01
N GLU A 15 -11.98 -51.16 17.20
CA GLU A 15 -13.20 -51.94 17.46
C GLU A 15 -14.54 -51.25 17.12
N GLU A 16 -14.60 -49.92 16.90
CA GLU A 16 -15.86 -49.19 16.61
C GLU A 16 -16.04 -48.75 15.15
N LEU A 17 -15.15 -49.15 14.25
CA LEU A 17 -15.20 -48.70 12.86
C LEU A 17 -16.27 -49.44 12.05
N PRO A 18 -17.07 -48.74 11.23
CA PRO A 18 -17.99 -49.38 10.28
C PRO A 18 -17.30 -50.43 9.42
N ALA A 19 -17.98 -51.54 9.15
CA ALA A 19 -17.50 -52.54 8.21
C ALA A 19 -17.46 -51.96 6.77
N GLY A 20 -16.45 -52.33 5.99
CA GLY A 20 -16.34 -51.91 4.58
C GLY A 20 -15.61 -50.59 4.34
N LEU A 21 -14.88 -50.08 5.35
CA LEU A 21 -13.97 -48.95 5.17
C LEU A 21 -12.68 -49.38 4.44
N VAL A 22 -12.18 -48.49 3.60
CA VAL A 22 -10.91 -48.63 2.90
C VAL A 22 -10.04 -47.41 3.13
N GLU A 23 -8.73 -47.60 3.01
CA GLU A 23 -7.76 -46.54 3.18
C GLU A 23 -7.74 -45.59 1.97
N ALA A 24 -7.99 -44.31 2.25
CA ALA A 24 -7.88 -43.21 1.31
C ALA A 24 -6.44 -42.68 1.22
N GLY A 25 -5.74 -42.63 2.35
CA GLY A 25 -4.34 -42.18 2.44
C GLY A 25 -3.80 -42.20 3.88
N VAL A 26 -2.50 -41.96 4.02
CA VAL A 26 -1.80 -41.87 5.31
C VAL A 26 -1.09 -40.52 5.40
N TYR A 27 -1.31 -39.81 6.52
CA TYR A 27 -0.84 -38.45 6.72
C TYR A 27 0.03 -38.34 7.98
N PRO A 28 1.01 -37.42 8.02
CA PRO A 28 1.98 -37.35 9.11
C PRO A 28 1.40 -36.83 10.44
N SER A 29 0.22 -36.20 10.42
CA SER A 29 -0.40 -35.62 11.61
C SER A 29 -1.92 -35.70 11.55
N GLU A 30 -2.58 -35.57 12.71
CA GLU A 30 -4.03 -35.56 12.84
C GLU A 30 -4.65 -34.37 12.10
N ARG A 31 -3.98 -33.22 12.16
CA ARG A 31 -4.36 -32.03 11.41
C ARG A 31 -4.33 -32.28 9.91
N ALA A 32 -3.25 -32.87 9.40
CA ALA A 32 -3.15 -33.20 7.98
C ALA A 32 -4.25 -34.19 7.57
N ALA A 33 -4.48 -35.26 8.34
CA ALA A 33 -5.57 -36.20 8.06
C ALA A 33 -6.95 -35.53 8.09
N SER A 34 -7.19 -34.60 9.01
CA SER A 34 -8.43 -33.84 9.11
C SER A 34 -8.63 -32.89 7.92
N GLU A 35 -7.59 -32.16 7.50
CA GLU A 35 -7.62 -31.28 6.34
C GLU A 35 -7.97 -32.05 5.06
N HIS A 36 -7.43 -33.26 4.89
CA HIS A 36 -7.79 -34.15 3.77
C HIS A 36 -9.18 -34.78 3.95
N GLY A 37 -9.59 -35.07 5.19
CA GLY A 37 -10.95 -35.50 5.51
C GLY A 37 -12.01 -34.47 5.13
N LEU A 38 -11.72 -33.16 5.24
CA LEU A 38 -12.62 -32.09 4.78
C LEU A 38 -12.92 -32.19 3.28
N VAL A 39 -11.99 -32.69 2.45
CA VAL A 39 -12.24 -32.94 1.02
C VAL A 39 -13.31 -34.00 0.85
N VAL A 40 -13.25 -35.08 1.64
CA VAL A 40 -14.25 -36.16 1.63
C VAL A 40 -15.61 -35.66 2.14
N LEU A 41 -15.63 -34.85 3.21
CA LEU A 41 -16.86 -34.20 3.69
C LEU A 41 -17.47 -33.27 2.64
N ALA A 42 -16.65 -32.50 1.91
CA ALA A 42 -17.13 -31.61 0.86
C ALA A 42 -17.77 -32.37 -0.32
N MET A 43 -17.38 -33.64 -0.52
CA MET A 43 -18.07 -34.55 -1.45
C MET A 43 -19.40 -35.09 -0.89
N GLY A 44 -19.80 -34.67 0.32
CA GLY A 44 -20.99 -35.13 1.02
C GLY A 44 -20.85 -36.53 1.61
N ARG A 45 -19.61 -36.99 1.88
CA ARG A 45 -19.32 -38.34 2.37
C ARG A 45 -18.61 -38.31 3.73
N PRO A 46 -18.92 -39.25 4.63
CA PRO A 46 -18.23 -39.34 5.90
C PRO A 46 -16.79 -39.84 5.73
N TYR A 47 -15.93 -39.53 6.70
CA TYR A 47 -14.58 -40.08 6.82
C TYR A 47 -14.27 -40.41 8.28
N TRP A 48 -13.27 -41.25 8.48
CA TRP A 48 -12.73 -41.59 9.80
C TRP A 48 -11.21 -41.47 9.78
N THR A 49 -10.63 -41.12 10.92
CA THR A 49 -9.17 -41.05 11.08
C THR A 49 -8.72 -42.00 12.19
N VAL A 50 -7.69 -42.79 11.90
CA VAL A 50 -7.13 -43.77 12.84
C VAL A 50 -5.65 -43.49 13.03
N ALA A 51 -5.26 -43.32 14.29
CA ALA A 51 -3.86 -43.17 14.67
C ALA A 51 -3.11 -44.48 14.47
N THR A 52 -1.96 -44.42 13.82
CA THR A 52 -1.06 -45.56 13.60
C THR A 52 0.38 -45.19 13.95
N GLY A 53 1.24 -46.19 14.15
CA GLY A 53 2.65 -45.96 14.48
C GLY A 53 3.44 -45.14 13.44
N SER A 54 2.93 -44.99 12.22
CA SER A 54 3.54 -44.27 11.10
C SER A 54 2.81 -42.97 10.71
N GLY A 55 1.74 -42.59 11.42
CA GLY A 55 0.93 -41.42 11.09
C GLY A 55 -0.57 -41.65 11.31
N GLN A 56 -1.40 -40.94 10.55
CA GLN A 56 -2.85 -40.97 10.66
C GLN A 56 -3.44 -41.51 9.35
N ARG A 57 -4.18 -42.60 9.45
CA ARG A 57 -4.87 -43.22 8.31
C ARG A 57 -6.22 -42.56 8.14
N LEU A 58 -6.51 -42.10 6.93
CA LEU A 58 -7.84 -41.62 6.53
C LEU A 58 -8.61 -42.79 5.91
N LEU A 59 -9.72 -43.16 6.54
CA LEU A 59 -10.59 -44.25 6.13
C LEU A 59 -11.91 -43.69 5.57
N ILE A 60 -12.38 -44.29 4.49
CA ILE A 60 -13.62 -43.91 3.78
C ILE A 60 -14.37 -45.17 3.34
N GLU A 61 -15.65 -45.05 3.02
CA GLU A 61 -16.45 -46.17 2.50
C GLU A 61 -15.90 -46.67 1.14
N ALA A 62 -15.86 -47.99 0.94
CA ALA A 62 -15.32 -48.60 -0.28
C ALA A 62 -15.97 -48.09 -1.58
N GLU A 63 -17.26 -47.77 -1.54
CA GLU A 63 -18.03 -47.28 -2.69
C GLU A 63 -17.49 -45.96 -3.25
N VAL A 64 -16.95 -45.10 -2.38
CA VAL A 64 -16.50 -43.74 -2.76
C VAL A 64 -14.97 -43.64 -2.91
N ALA A 65 -14.27 -44.76 -2.79
CA ALA A 65 -12.81 -44.79 -2.72
C ALA A 65 -12.13 -44.20 -3.97
N VAL A 66 -12.63 -44.57 -5.15
CA VAL A 66 -12.09 -44.09 -6.43
C VAL A 66 -12.28 -42.58 -6.59
N PRO A 67 -13.51 -42.02 -6.54
CA PRO A 67 -13.69 -40.58 -6.71
C PRO A 67 -13.05 -39.76 -5.58
N ALA A 68 -13.01 -40.28 -4.34
CA ALA A 68 -12.38 -39.57 -3.22
C ALA A 68 -10.86 -39.46 -3.40
N LYS A 69 -10.19 -40.54 -3.81
CA LYS A 69 -8.74 -40.50 -4.09
C LYS A 69 -8.39 -39.53 -5.21
N GLU A 70 -9.21 -39.42 -6.24
CA GLU A 70 -9.01 -38.42 -7.29
C GLU A 70 -9.10 -36.98 -6.80
N GLN A 71 -10.05 -36.69 -5.89
CA GLN A 71 -10.21 -35.35 -5.31
C GLN A 71 -9.09 -35.03 -4.32
N LEU A 72 -8.66 -36.01 -3.53
CA LEU A 72 -7.49 -35.87 -2.64
C LEU A 72 -6.23 -35.56 -3.45
N LEU A 73 -5.99 -36.25 -4.57
CA LEU A 73 -4.88 -35.95 -5.45
C LEU A 73 -4.97 -34.55 -6.10
N LYS A 74 -6.17 -34.05 -6.38
CA LYS A 74 -6.36 -32.66 -6.85
C LYS A 74 -6.02 -31.67 -5.74
N PHE A 75 -6.53 -31.91 -4.55
CA PHE A 75 -6.24 -31.12 -3.36
C PHE A 75 -4.73 -31.06 -3.07
N ASP A 76 -4.01 -32.19 -3.15
CA ASP A 76 -2.56 -32.24 -2.97
C ASP A 76 -1.82 -31.40 -4.02
N ARG A 77 -2.25 -31.48 -5.29
CA ARG A 77 -1.68 -30.67 -6.37
C ARG A 77 -1.95 -29.18 -6.20
N GLU A 78 -3.12 -28.81 -5.69
CA GLU A 78 -3.50 -27.41 -5.46
C GLU A 78 -2.80 -26.83 -4.22
N ASN A 79 -2.56 -27.65 -3.18
CA ASN A 79 -1.92 -27.23 -1.93
C ASN A 79 -0.41 -27.39 -1.88
N LEU A 80 0.22 -27.87 -2.96
CA LEU A 80 1.67 -28.00 -3.09
C LEU A 80 2.45 -26.70 -2.78
N ASN A 81 1.80 -25.54 -2.93
CA ASN A 81 2.38 -24.22 -2.68
C ASN A 81 1.66 -23.45 -1.55
N TRP A 82 0.94 -24.13 -0.67
CA TRP A 82 0.21 -23.52 0.44
C TRP A 82 0.94 -23.73 1.79
N PRO A 83 1.00 -22.71 2.67
CA PRO A 83 0.53 -21.35 2.49
C PRO A 83 1.43 -20.56 1.53
N PRO A 84 0.88 -19.65 0.71
CA PRO A 84 1.70 -18.75 -0.09
C PRO A 84 2.71 -18.07 0.82
N PRO A 85 3.97 -17.89 0.38
CA PRO A 85 4.95 -17.16 1.18
C PRO A 85 4.35 -15.82 1.56
N ALA A 86 4.24 -15.56 2.86
CA ALA A 86 3.69 -14.31 3.35
C ALA A 86 4.47 -13.17 2.66
N PHE A 87 3.77 -12.32 1.91
CA PHE A 87 4.40 -11.16 1.28
C PHE A 87 4.69 -10.14 2.39
N VAL A 88 5.72 -10.40 3.19
CA VAL A 88 6.12 -9.51 4.28
C VAL A 88 7.23 -8.62 3.73
N GLU A 89 6.86 -7.47 3.19
CA GLU A 89 7.84 -6.40 3.00
C GLU A 89 8.17 -5.82 4.38
N GLN A 90 9.11 -6.48 5.09
CA GLN A 90 9.44 -6.22 6.50
C GLN A 90 10.25 -4.94 6.77
N ILE A 91 10.50 -4.09 5.77
CA ILE A 91 11.24 -2.85 6.01
C ILE A 91 10.26 -1.71 6.30
N THR A 92 9.71 -1.71 7.51
CA THR A 92 9.11 -0.50 8.09
C THR A 92 10.14 0.19 8.97
N TYR A 93 10.43 1.44 8.65
CA TYR A 93 11.29 2.28 9.49
C TYR A 93 10.52 2.72 10.74
N PRO A 94 11.21 3.05 11.85
CA PRO A 94 10.55 3.58 13.03
C PRO A 94 9.74 4.83 12.66
N THR A 95 8.53 4.95 13.23
CA THR A 95 7.67 6.10 12.99
C THR A 95 8.36 7.38 13.44
N ASP A 96 8.53 8.32 12.51
CA ASP A 96 9.12 9.63 12.77
C ASP A 96 8.09 10.74 12.53
N VAL A 97 7.50 11.22 13.61
CA VAL A 97 6.54 12.34 13.57
C VAL A 97 7.24 13.68 13.77
N ILE A 98 8.47 13.67 14.30
CA ILE A 98 9.20 14.90 14.63
C ILE A 98 9.58 15.64 13.35
N THR A 99 10.15 14.96 12.35
CA THR A 99 10.59 15.67 11.14
C THR A 99 9.43 16.26 10.30
N PRO A 100 8.26 15.60 10.15
CA PRO A 100 7.10 16.23 9.52
C PRO A 100 6.53 17.41 10.31
N LEU A 101 6.54 17.35 11.66
CA LEU A 101 6.13 18.49 12.50
C LEU A 101 7.09 19.68 12.37
N LEU A 102 8.40 19.42 12.34
CA LEU A 102 9.41 20.46 12.09
C LEU A 102 9.23 21.09 10.71
N TRP A 103 8.99 20.29 9.68
CA TRP A 103 8.68 20.78 8.35
C TRP A 103 7.44 21.67 8.36
N ALA A 104 6.36 21.25 9.03
CA ALA A 104 5.14 22.06 9.14
C ALA A 104 5.38 23.39 9.87
N ALA A 105 6.17 23.37 10.94
CA ALA A 105 6.58 24.59 11.64
C ALA A 105 7.39 25.52 10.74
N VAL A 106 8.30 24.99 9.90
CA VAL A 106 9.05 25.78 8.91
C VAL A 106 8.12 26.38 7.86
N VAL A 107 7.16 25.62 7.32
CA VAL A 107 6.18 26.12 6.35
C VAL A 107 5.35 27.27 6.94
N LEU A 108 4.87 27.12 8.18
CA LEU A 108 4.13 28.17 8.88
C LEU A 108 5.00 29.40 9.15
N GLY A 109 6.26 29.19 9.55
CA GLY A 109 7.24 30.27 9.74
C GLY A 109 7.53 31.03 8.46
N ILE A 110 7.72 30.33 7.33
CA ILE A 110 7.91 30.95 6.01
C ILE A 110 6.66 31.74 5.61
N PHE A 111 5.46 31.21 5.82
CA PHE A 111 4.23 31.93 5.53
C PHE A 111 4.10 33.23 6.36
N HIS A 112 4.47 33.19 7.64
CA HIS A 112 4.51 34.38 8.47
C HIS A 112 5.51 35.43 7.94
N LEU A 113 6.72 35.01 7.57
CA LEU A 113 7.73 35.89 6.97
C LEU A 113 7.32 36.43 5.60
N GLN A 114 6.61 35.63 4.81
CA GLN A 114 6.06 36.02 3.50
C GLN A 114 5.09 37.21 3.66
N GLY A 115 4.23 37.19 4.69
CA GLY A 115 3.31 38.30 4.98
C GLY A 115 4.01 39.61 5.34
N ALA A 116 5.21 39.54 5.91
CA ALA A 116 6.01 40.71 6.28
C ALA A 116 6.89 41.26 5.15
N ARG A 117 7.03 40.55 4.01
CA ARG A 117 7.96 40.91 2.93
C ARG A 117 7.27 41.02 1.57
N PRO A 118 6.85 42.23 1.17
CA PRO A 118 6.28 42.48 -0.15
C PRO A 118 7.20 41.97 -1.26
N GLY A 119 6.63 41.27 -2.25
CA GLY A 119 7.37 40.77 -3.42
C GLY A 119 7.94 39.35 -3.30
N TRP A 120 8.00 38.76 -2.10
CA TRP A 120 8.47 37.38 -1.91
C TRP A 120 7.67 36.37 -2.74
N SER A 121 6.34 36.47 -2.71
CA SER A 121 5.48 35.61 -3.52
C SER A 121 5.75 35.79 -5.02
N ALA A 122 5.98 37.02 -5.48
CA ALA A 122 6.26 37.28 -6.90
C ALA A 122 7.63 36.70 -7.34
N ALA A 123 8.63 36.80 -6.47
CA ALA A 123 10.00 36.33 -6.73
C ALA A 123 10.16 34.80 -6.63
N GLY A 124 9.36 34.15 -5.77
CA GLY A 124 9.51 32.72 -5.49
C GLY A 124 8.39 31.81 -5.98
N ALA A 125 7.24 32.35 -6.41
CA ALA A 125 6.18 31.53 -6.99
C ALA A 125 6.68 30.81 -8.25
N LEU A 126 6.07 29.65 -8.53
CA LEU A 126 6.28 28.96 -9.78
C LEU A 126 5.85 29.90 -10.90
N ASP A 127 6.68 30.03 -11.93
CA ASP A 127 6.42 30.88 -13.10
C ASP A 127 7.08 30.24 -14.32
N ALA A 128 6.27 29.67 -15.22
CA ALA A 128 6.77 28.97 -16.39
C ALA A 128 7.65 29.87 -17.28
N VAL A 129 7.23 31.13 -17.48
CA VAL A 129 8.00 32.10 -18.27
C VAL A 129 9.27 32.51 -17.54
N GLY A 130 9.22 32.64 -16.21
CA GLY A 130 10.41 32.90 -15.41
C GLY A 130 11.44 31.78 -15.48
N ILE A 131 11.01 30.53 -15.40
CA ILE A 131 11.90 29.37 -15.46
C ILE A 131 12.56 29.25 -16.83
N PHE A 132 11.77 29.12 -17.91
CA PHE A 132 12.31 28.82 -19.23
C PHE A 132 12.73 30.06 -20.02
N GLY A 133 12.11 31.21 -19.77
CA GLY A 133 12.42 32.46 -20.46
C GLY A 133 13.50 33.30 -19.76
N ARG A 134 13.63 33.20 -18.43
CA ARG A 134 14.59 34.01 -17.64
C ARG A 134 15.61 33.18 -16.85
N GLY A 135 15.55 31.84 -16.91
CA GLY A 135 16.48 30.96 -16.20
C GLY A 135 16.28 30.92 -14.69
N GLU A 136 15.07 31.24 -14.19
CA GLU A 136 14.78 31.37 -12.76
C GLU A 136 14.48 30.01 -12.10
N TRP A 137 15.41 29.06 -12.22
CA TRP A 137 15.24 27.65 -11.82
C TRP A 137 14.95 27.44 -10.33
N TRP A 138 15.33 28.37 -9.46
CA TRP A 138 15.03 28.30 -8.02
C TRP A 138 13.52 28.24 -7.74
N ARG A 139 12.69 28.76 -8.65
CA ARG A 139 11.22 28.74 -8.56
C ARG A 139 10.64 27.34 -8.42
N LEU A 140 11.32 26.33 -8.97
CA LEU A 140 10.92 24.93 -8.82
C LEU A 140 10.91 24.47 -7.36
N GLY A 141 11.81 25.00 -6.53
CA GLY A 141 11.89 24.69 -5.11
C GLY A 141 11.16 25.72 -4.25
N THR A 142 11.35 27.01 -4.50
CA THR A 142 10.80 28.07 -3.64
C THR A 142 9.28 28.10 -3.62
N ALA A 143 8.62 27.74 -4.74
CA ALA A 143 7.17 27.71 -4.83
C ALA A 143 6.51 26.75 -3.83
N LEU A 144 7.22 25.69 -3.42
CA LEU A 144 6.73 24.68 -2.47
C LEU A 144 6.55 25.21 -1.05
N TRP A 145 7.16 26.37 -0.74
CA TRP A 145 7.15 26.94 0.60
C TRP A 145 6.21 28.14 0.75
N LEU A 146 5.73 28.70 -0.38
CA LEU A 146 4.91 29.90 -0.42
C LEU A 146 3.42 29.54 -0.45
N HIS A 147 2.57 30.34 0.20
CA HIS A 147 1.12 30.07 0.28
C HIS A 147 0.30 31.35 0.07
N GLY A 148 -0.90 31.21 -0.51
CA GLY A 148 -1.73 32.35 -0.89
C GLY A 148 -2.53 32.93 0.27
N ASP A 149 -2.92 32.07 1.20
CA ASP A 149 -3.79 32.39 2.33
C ASP A 149 -3.58 31.43 3.51
N GLY A 150 -4.14 31.83 4.66
CA GLY A 150 -4.01 31.10 5.92
C GLY A 150 -4.67 29.71 5.92
N ALA A 151 -5.83 29.57 5.27
CA ALA A 151 -6.53 28.29 5.23
C ALA A 151 -5.75 27.27 4.37
N HIS A 152 -5.17 27.74 3.26
CA HIS A 152 -4.34 26.91 2.39
C HIS A 152 -3.04 26.45 3.08
N VAL A 153 -2.33 27.32 3.80
CA VAL A 153 -1.11 26.87 4.53
C VAL A 153 -1.44 25.90 5.67
N VAL A 154 -2.53 26.13 6.42
CA VAL A 154 -2.92 25.24 7.53
C VAL A 154 -3.32 23.86 7.02
N SER A 155 -4.14 23.80 5.95
CA SER A 155 -4.53 22.53 5.34
C SER A 155 -3.34 21.75 4.77
N ASN A 156 -2.37 22.44 4.15
CA ASN A 156 -1.14 21.80 3.67
C ASN A 156 -0.23 21.34 4.81
N ALA A 157 -0.11 22.13 5.89
CA ALA A 157 0.68 21.74 7.06
C ALA A 157 0.13 20.45 7.71
N LEU A 158 -1.18 20.38 7.94
CA LEU A 158 -1.84 19.21 8.52
C LEU A 158 -1.68 17.97 7.63
N SER A 159 -1.95 18.09 6.34
CA SER A 159 -1.82 16.95 5.41
C SER A 159 -0.38 16.54 5.16
N GLY A 160 0.56 17.50 5.15
CA GLY A 160 1.98 17.20 5.09
C GLY A 160 2.45 16.41 6.32
N VAL A 161 2.00 16.76 7.54
CA VAL A 161 2.33 15.97 8.73
C VAL A 161 1.86 14.52 8.59
N LEU A 162 0.62 14.30 8.18
CA LEU A 162 0.06 12.96 8.02
C LEU A 162 0.78 12.15 6.93
N LEU A 163 0.90 12.72 5.73
CA LEU A 163 1.43 12.01 4.57
C LEU A 163 2.96 11.86 4.61
N PHE A 164 3.70 12.86 5.07
CA PHE A 164 5.16 12.74 5.16
C PHE A 164 5.59 11.79 6.27
N THR A 165 4.80 11.67 7.35
CA THR A 165 5.00 10.59 8.34
C THR A 165 4.89 9.22 7.68
N ALA A 166 3.86 9.01 6.84
CA ALA A 166 3.68 7.76 6.10
C ALA A 166 4.83 7.50 5.11
N VAL A 167 5.27 8.52 4.38
CA VAL A 167 6.40 8.42 3.43
C VAL A 167 7.70 8.08 4.16
N VAL A 168 8.04 8.80 5.24
CA VAL A 168 9.26 8.55 6.01
C VAL A 168 9.24 7.18 6.69
N LYS A 169 8.09 6.73 7.19
CA LYS A 169 7.93 5.35 7.72
C LYS A 169 8.17 4.29 6.64
N THR A 170 7.79 4.59 5.40
CA THR A 170 7.84 3.65 4.27
C THR A 170 9.22 3.59 3.61
N PHE A 171 9.87 4.73 3.41
CA PHE A 171 11.14 4.82 2.68
C PHE A 171 12.35 5.09 3.59
N GLY A 172 12.11 5.43 4.86
CA GLY A 172 13.13 5.88 5.82
C GLY A 172 13.26 7.40 5.82
N ARG A 173 13.76 7.99 6.92
CA ARG A 173 13.84 9.45 7.11
C ARG A 173 14.58 10.15 5.97
N ALA A 174 15.84 9.79 5.74
CA ALA A 174 16.67 10.47 4.75
C ALA A 174 16.15 10.27 3.32
N ALA A 175 15.86 9.02 2.94
CA ALA A 175 15.35 8.72 1.61
C ALA A 175 13.95 9.28 1.38
N GLY A 176 13.06 9.22 2.37
CA GLY A 176 11.69 9.75 2.29
C GLY A 176 11.67 11.25 1.99
N TRP A 177 12.42 12.05 2.76
CA TRP A 177 12.55 13.49 2.49
C TRP A 177 13.21 13.78 1.15
N GLY A 178 14.25 13.03 0.79
CA GLY A 178 14.92 13.16 -0.51
C GLY A 178 13.96 12.87 -1.68
N LEU A 179 13.16 11.81 -1.58
CA LEU A 179 12.17 11.43 -2.59
C LEU A 179 11.03 12.44 -2.70
N ILE A 180 10.54 12.98 -1.58
CA ILE A 180 9.53 14.04 -1.58
C ILE A 180 10.06 15.27 -2.31
N ALA A 181 11.26 15.74 -1.94
CA ALA A 181 11.87 16.92 -2.56
C ALA A 181 12.10 16.71 -4.05
N LEU A 182 12.65 15.55 -4.44
CA LEU A 182 12.93 15.20 -5.83
C LEU A 182 11.64 15.16 -6.65
N ALA A 183 10.62 14.43 -6.19
CA ALA A 183 9.36 14.28 -6.89
C ALA A 183 8.61 15.61 -6.99
N ALA A 184 8.62 16.45 -5.94
CA ALA A 184 7.99 17.76 -5.96
C ALA A 184 8.66 18.74 -6.93
N VAL A 185 10.00 18.76 -6.98
CA VAL A 185 10.75 19.60 -7.93
C VAL A 185 10.50 19.14 -9.37
N PHE A 186 10.52 17.83 -9.64
CA PHE A 186 10.20 17.30 -10.96
C PHE A 186 8.74 17.53 -11.36
N ALA A 187 7.80 17.48 -10.42
CA ALA A 187 6.41 17.83 -10.68
C ALA A 187 6.23 19.30 -11.06
N ASN A 188 6.88 20.21 -10.32
CA ASN A 188 6.91 21.64 -10.65
C ASN A 188 7.55 21.89 -12.02
N LEU A 189 8.62 21.14 -12.35
CA LEU A 189 9.25 21.22 -13.65
C LEU A 189 8.32 20.74 -14.76
N LEU A 190 7.66 19.59 -14.58
CA LEU A 190 6.74 19.01 -15.54
C LEU A 190 5.59 19.97 -15.85
N VAL A 191 4.90 20.48 -14.82
CA VAL A 191 3.76 21.37 -15.03
C VAL A 191 4.19 22.70 -15.64
N ALA A 192 5.35 23.25 -15.25
CA ALA A 192 5.89 24.47 -15.86
C ALA A 192 6.27 24.26 -17.32
N ALA A 193 6.86 23.11 -17.67
CA ALA A 193 7.25 22.77 -19.04
C ALA A 193 6.02 22.61 -19.95
N LEU A 194 4.97 21.96 -19.44
CA LEU A 194 3.71 21.79 -20.17
C LEU A 194 2.96 23.11 -20.37
N ALA A 195 3.12 24.06 -19.45
CA ALA A 195 2.48 25.36 -19.54
C ALA A 195 3.24 26.37 -20.41
N PHE A 196 4.56 26.24 -20.54
CA PHE A 196 5.37 27.16 -21.33
C PHE A 196 4.99 27.12 -22.82
N PRO A 197 4.88 28.25 -23.53
CA PRO A 197 5.28 29.62 -23.15
C PRO A 197 4.19 30.47 -22.47
N VAL A 198 3.08 29.88 -22.04
CA VAL A 198 1.98 30.60 -21.42
C VAL A 198 2.31 30.94 -19.96
N ALA A 199 1.82 32.10 -19.49
CA ALA A 199 1.94 32.49 -18.10
C ALA A 199 1.16 31.53 -17.20
N TYR A 200 1.89 30.69 -16.46
CA TYR A 200 1.36 29.79 -15.44
C TYR A 200 2.07 30.07 -14.12
N ARG A 201 1.28 30.31 -13.07
CA ARG A 201 1.79 30.61 -11.74
C ARG A 201 1.12 29.78 -10.67
N SER A 202 1.95 29.22 -9.81
CA SER A 202 1.53 28.34 -8.72
C SER A 202 2.36 28.60 -7.47
N LEU A 203 1.77 28.32 -6.31
CA LEU A 203 2.44 28.32 -5.02
C LEU A 203 1.72 27.39 -4.07
N GLY A 204 2.48 26.69 -3.24
CA GLY A 204 1.94 25.82 -2.21
C GLY A 204 2.74 24.54 -2.05
N ALA A 205 2.74 24.02 -0.82
CA ALA A 205 3.30 22.72 -0.51
C ALA A 205 2.45 21.55 -1.06
N SER A 206 1.24 21.81 -1.56
CA SER A 206 0.33 20.79 -2.07
C SER A 206 0.96 19.92 -3.17
N THR A 207 1.82 20.48 -4.04
CA THR A 207 2.61 19.69 -4.99
C THR A 207 3.45 18.60 -4.30
N ALA A 208 4.10 18.93 -3.19
CA ALA A 208 4.88 17.97 -2.41
C ALA A 208 4.00 16.94 -1.70
N ILE A 209 2.81 17.35 -1.24
CA ILE A 209 1.82 16.46 -0.62
C ILE A 209 1.34 15.43 -1.63
N PHE A 210 0.94 15.85 -2.84
CA PHE A 210 0.53 14.96 -3.91
C PHE A 210 1.68 14.10 -4.44
N ALA A 211 2.90 14.62 -4.46
CA ALA A 211 4.09 13.80 -4.68
C ALA A 211 4.23 12.71 -3.62
N GLY A 212 4.01 13.03 -2.34
CA GLY A 212 3.98 12.05 -1.25
C GLY A 212 2.94 10.95 -1.42
N VAL A 213 1.70 11.32 -1.79
CA VAL A 213 0.64 10.36 -2.15
C VAL A 213 1.10 9.47 -3.31
N GLY A 214 1.62 10.08 -4.37
CA GLY A 214 2.13 9.36 -5.54
C GLY A 214 3.26 8.40 -5.17
N LEU A 215 4.21 8.79 -4.32
CA LEU A 215 5.31 7.92 -3.87
C LEU A 215 4.79 6.64 -3.20
N LEU A 216 3.83 6.77 -2.29
CA LEU A 216 3.21 5.63 -1.60
C LEU A 216 2.42 4.75 -2.57
N THR A 217 1.66 5.35 -3.48
CA THR A 217 0.93 4.63 -4.53
C THR A 217 1.89 3.89 -5.46
N GLY A 218 2.91 4.55 -6.00
CA GLY A 218 3.90 3.98 -6.91
C GLY A 218 4.65 2.79 -6.30
N ARG A 219 5.06 2.90 -5.04
CA ARG A 219 5.64 1.76 -4.31
C ARG A 219 4.65 0.61 -4.15
N SER A 220 3.41 0.90 -3.76
CA SER A 220 2.37 -0.12 -3.62
C SER A 220 2.11 -0.84 -4.95
N LEU A 221 2.09 -0.12 -6.07
CA LEU A 221 1.99 -0.70 -7.41
C LEU A 221 3.19 -1.60 -7.74
N ARG A 222 4.42 -1.19 -7.40
CA ARG A 222 5.62 -2.00 -7.63
C ARG A 222 5.56 -3.30 -6.84
N VAL A 223 5.17 -3.22 -5.58
CA VAL A 223 5.00 -4.37 -4.70
C VAL A 223 3.95 -5.34 -5.25
N LEU A 224 2.76 -4.82 -5.58
CA LEU A 224 1.66 -5.61 -6.15
C LEU A 224 2.01 -6.22 -7.52
N SER A 225 2.83 -5.54 -8.33
CA SER A 225 3.27 -6.07 -9.62
C SER A 225 4.17 -7.31 -9.51
N ARG A 226 4.81 -7.50 -8.35
CA ARG A 226 5.71 -8.62 -8.06
C ARG A 226 5.03 -9.74 -7.26
N ALA A 227 3.92 -9.45 -6.61
CA ALA A 227 3.17 -10.42 -5.83
C ALA A 227 2.17 -11.20 -6.72
N GLU A 228 2.10 -12.51 -6.56
CA GLU A 228 0.97 -13.30 -7.04
C GLU A 228 -0.23 -13.08 -6.12
N HIS A 229 -0.90 -11.93 -6.28
CA HIS A 229 -2.06 -11.58 -5.48
C HIS A 229 -3.37 -11.97 -6.19
N PRO A 230 -4.24 -12.80 -5.59
CA PRO A 230 -5.51 -13.26 -6.19
C PRO A 230 -6.46 -12.12 -6.61
N HIS A 231 -6.28 -10.92 -6.03
CA HIS A 231 -7.09 -9.74 -6.29
C HIS A 231 -6.25 -8.52 -6.69
N ARG A 232 -5.09 -8.75 -7.33
CA ARG A 232 -4.11 -7.71 -7.72
C ARG A 232 -4.76 -6.47 -8.36
N ASN A 233 -5.66 -6.67 -9.31
CA ASN A 233 -6.31 -5.56 -10.04
C ASN A 233 -7.21 -4.71 -9.13
N ARG A 234 -7.91 -5.33 -8.16
CA ARG A 234 -8.74 -4.63 -7.18
C ARG A 234 -7.88 -3.86 -6.18
N ALA A 235 -6.77 -4.42 -5.73
CA ALA A 235 -5.83 -3.74 -4.83
C ALA A 235 -5.15 -2.53 -5.51
N ILE A 236 -4.75 -2.68 -6.78
CA ILE A 236 -4.24 -1.58 -7.62
C ILE A 236 -5.30 -0.47 -7.75
N LEU A 237 -6.55 -0.84 -8.07
CA LEU A 237 -7.66 0.10 -8.16
C LEU A 237 -7.92 0.83 -6.84
N VAL A 238 -7.87 0.14 -5.69
CA VAL A 238 -8.04 0.77 -4.37
C VAL A 238 -6.89 1.74 -4.07
N ALA A 239 -5.64 1.38 -4.35
CA ALA A 239 -4.48 2.25 -4.12
C ALA A 239 -4.52 3.52 -5.00
N LEU A 240 -4.93 3.37 -6.26
CA LEU A 240 -5.15 4.49 -7.17
C LEU A 240 -6.36 5.33 -6.73
N ALA A 241 -7.48 4.70 -6.41
CA ALA A 241 -8.70 5.37 -5.95
C ALA A 241 -8.47 6.13 -4.64
N SER A 242 -7.67 5.61 -3.70
CA SER A 242 -7.31 6.34 -2.48
C SER A 242 -6.49 7.60 -2.79
N GLY A 243 -5.57 7.52 -3.75
CA GLY A 243 -4.79 8.68 -4.17
C GLY A 243 -5.63 9.74 -4.89
N VAL A 244 -6.54 9.30 -5.77
CA VAL A 244 -7.49 10.16 -6.49
C VAL A 244 -8.55 10.76 -5.56
N SER A 245 -9.01 10.04 -4.54
CA SER A 245 -10.00 10.53 -3.58
C SER A 245 -9.46 11.69 -2.74
N VAL A 246 -8.18 11.64 -2.36
CA VAL A 246 -7.49 12.77 -1.74
C VAL A 246 -7.45 13.97 -2.70
N LEU A 247 -7.18 13.75 -3.99
CA LEU A 247 -7.21 14.80 -5.02
C LEU A 247 -8.58 15.48 -5.13
N ALA A 248 -9.66 14.68 -5.12
CA ALA A 248 -11.04 15.16 -5.23
C ALA A 248 -11.48 15.96 -3.99
N LEU A 249 -11.07 15.55 -2.79
CA LEU A 249 -11.36 16.28 -1.55
C LEU A 249 -10.74 17.68 -1.51
N TYR A 250 -9.58 17.86 -2.14
CA TYR A 250 -8.91 19.17 -2.25
C TYR A 250 -9.47 20.05 -3.37
N GLY A 251 -10.12 19.48 -4.39
CA GLY A 251 -10.77 20.22 -5.47
C GLY A 251 -12.18 20.74 -5.14
N ALA A 252 -12.85 20.18 -4.13
CA ALA A 252 -14.25 20.49 -3.81
C ALA A 252 -14.45 21.70 -2.85
N GLY A 253 -13.37 22.23 -2.27
CA GLY A 253 -13.39 23.40 -1.38
C GLY A 253 -13.49 24.70 -2.17
N GLY A 254 -14.68 25.02 -2.67
CA GLY A 254 -14.97 26.25 -3.41
C GLY A 254 -14.65 27.51 -2.61
N GLY A 255 -13.60 28.21 -3.02
CA GLY A 255 -13.26 29.57 -2.61
C GLY A 255 -12.28 30.12 -3.64
N ALA A 256 -12.40 31.40 -4.01
CA ALA A 256 -11.73 32.03 -5.16
C ALA A 256 -10.18 32.06 -5.14
N ALA A 257 -9.51 31.29 -4.28
CA ALA A 257 -8.09 30.99 -4.39
C ALA A 257 -7.90 29.81 -5.35
N ARG A 258 -7.24 30.05 -6.47
CA ARG A 258 -7.02 29.09 -7.56
C ARG A 258 -6.31 27.83 -7.04
N VAL A 259 -7.09 26.79 -6.71
CA VAL A 259 -6.55 25.45 -6.43
C VAL A 259 -5.89 24.94 -7.70
N ASP A 260 -4.59 24.72 -7.65
CA ASP A 260 -3.79 24.38 -8.82
C ASP A 260 -3.86 22.88 -9.13
N LEU A 261 -4.94 22.50 -9.81
CA LEU A 261 -5.18 21.11 -10.22
C LEU A 261 -4.03 20.56 -11.07
N GLY A 262 -3.38 21.39 -11.89
CA GLY A 262 -2.25 20.98 -12.73
C GLY A 262 -1.06 20.54 -11.89
N ALA A 263 -0.71 21.33 -10.87
CA ALA A 263 0.38 21.00 -9.95
C ALA A 263 0.07 19.75 -9.12
N HIS A 264 -1.20 19.53 -8.73
CA HIS A 264 -1.62 18.34 -7.99
C HIS A 264 -1.49 17.07 -8.82
N VAL A 265 -1.98 17.09 -10.06
CA VAL A 265 -1.89 15.96 -10.99
C VAL A 265 -0.42 15.66 -11.31
N ALA A 266 0.38 16.70 -11.60
CA ALA A 266 1.81 16.53 -11.85
C ALA A 266 2.54 15.94 -10.63
N GLY A 267 2.23 16.44 -9.43
CA GLY A 267 2.73 15.90 -8.16
C GLY A 267 2.45 14.42 -8.02
N PHE A 268 1.19 14.02 -8.19
CA PHE A 268 0.78 12.62 -8.10
C PHE A 268 1.47 11.74 -9.15
N VAL A 269 1.43 12.12 -10.43
CA VAL A 269 1.98 11.32 -11.53
C VAL A 269 3.49 11.14 -11.39
N VAL A 270 4.24 12.22 -11.11
CA VAL A 270 5.68 12.14 -10.89
C VAL A 270 5.98 11.32 -9.64
N GLY A 271 5.23 11.52 -8.56
CA GLY A 271 5.33 10.74 -7.33
C GLY A 271 5.15 9.24 -7.59
N VAL A 272 4.16 8.83 -8.39
CA VAL A 272 3.94 7.43 -8.78
C VAL A 272 5.16 6.86 -9.49
N GLY A 273 5.69 7.57 -10.49
CA GLY A 273 6.88 7.13 -11.22
C GLY A 273 8.10 6.98 -10.31
N VAL A 274 8.38 7.99 -9.49
CA VAL A 274 9.52 7.99 -8.56
C VAL A 274 9.37 6.91 -7.50
N GLY A 275 8.17 6.73 -6.93
CA GLY A 275 7.90 5.73 -5.91
C GLY A 275 8.00 4.30 -6.44
N PHE A 276 7.52 4.08 -7.67
CA PHE A 276 7.64 2.79 -8.35
C PHE A 276 9.11 2.44 -8.63
N ALA A 277 9.92 3.41 -9.04
CA ALA A 277 11.34 3.23 -9.28
C ALA A 277 12.16 3.04 -8.00
N ALA A 278 11.82 3.78 -6.93
CA ALA A 278 12.51 3.72 -5.63
C ALA A 278 12.21 2.44 -4.84
N ALA A 279 11.13 1.75 -5.16
CA ALA A 279 10.78 0.47 -4.57
C ALA A 279 11.81 -0.61 -4.98
N ARG A 280 12.79 -0.85 -4.08
CA ARG A 280 13.88 -1.80 -4.29
C ARG A 280 13.36 -3.21 -4.58
N SER A 281 14.11 -3.96 -5.38
CA SER A 281 13.92 -5.40 -5.54
C SER A 281 14.29 -6.08 -4.24
N CYS A 282 13.35 -6.80 -3.62
CA CYS A 282 13.72 -7.87 -2.71
C CYS A 282 14.30 -8.98 -3.62
N GLY A 283 15.62 -9.08 -3.64
CA GLY A 283 16.33 -10.26 -4.10
C GLY A 283 16.67 -11.10 -2.88
#